data_AF-A0A9E3A612-F1
#
_entry.id   AF-A0A9E3A612-F1
#
_cell.length_a   1.000
_cell.length_b   1.000
_cell.length_c   1.000
_cell.angle_alpha   90.00
_cell.angle_beta   90.00
_cell.angle_gamma   90.00
#
_symmetry.space_group_name_H-M   'P 1'
#
loop_
_entity.id
_entity.type
_entity.pdbx_description
1 polymer ?
#
loop_
_entity_poly.entity_id
_entity_poly.type
_entity_poly.pdbx_seq_one_letter_code
_entity_poly.pdbx_strand_id
1 'polypeptide(L)'
;MRKKITLRQPDDDAQRQAAADEWVTRETEPPTPTYTETQKPTEKPARLTIDLPHDLHTRFKAACAQHRTKMKDEVLSFIEEWTRKHR
;
A
#
# COMPACT_ATOMS: atom_id res chain seq x y z
N MET A 1 -38.39 21.73 -25.60
CA MET A 1 -38.11 20.65 -24.62
C MET A 1 -37.53 21.30 -23.37
N ARG A 2 -38.16 21.13 -22.20
CA ARG A 2 -37.84 21.86 -20.96
C ARG A 2 -37.19 20.92 -19.95
N LYS A 3 -35.88 21.07 -19.73
CA LYS A 3 -35.13 20.33 -18.71
C LYS A 3 -35.36 21.05 -17.38
N LYS A 4 -36.13 20.43 -16.47
CA LYS A 4 -36.29 20.96 -15.11
C LYS A 4 -35.00 20.67 -14.34
N ILE A 5 -34.29 21.72 -13.93
CA ILE A 5 -33.19 21.60 -12.97
C ILE A 5 -33.85 21.66 -11.59
N THR A 6 -33.99 20.49 -10.96
CA THR A 6 -34.47 20.36 -9.59
C THR A 6 -33.33 20.72 -8.65
N LEU A 7 -33.51 21.74 -7.82
CA LEU A 7 -32.56 22.12 -6.78
C LEU A 7 -32.44 20.97 -5.77
N ARG A 8 -31.20 20.57 -5.49
CA ARG A 8 -30.82 19.45 -4.62
C ARG A 8 -31.36 19.68 -3.19
N GLN A 9 -32.06 18.68 -2.63
CA GLN A 9 -32.58 18.71 -1.26
C GLN A 9 -31.45 18.44 -0.24
N PRO A 10 -31.50 19.06 0.94
CA PRO A 10 -30.49 18.87 2.00
C PRO A 10 -30.40 17.43 2.53
N ASP A 11 -31.49 16.65 2.44
CA ASP A 11 -31.50 15.23 2.82
C ASP A 11 -30.56 14.37 1.94
N ASP A 12 -30.34 14.78 0.69
CA ASP A 12 -29.46 14.10 -0.25
C ASP A 12 -27.97 14.31 0.10
N ASP A 13 -27.62 15.45 0.72
CA ASP A 13 -26.28 15.69 1.26
C ASP A 13 -26.05 14.89 2.54
N ALA A 14 -27.04 14.81 3.44
CA ALA A 14 -26.95 13.97 4.64
C ALA A 14 -26.76 12.48 4.29
N GLN A 15 -27.46 12.00 3.27
CA GLN A 15 -27.33 10.61 2.82
C GLN A 15 -25.99 10.35 2.10
N ARG A 16 -25.44 11.33 1.38
CA ARG A 16 -24.08 11.26 0.82
C ARG A 16 -22.99 11.31 1.87
N GLN A 17 -23.17 12.11 2.92
CA GLN A 17 -22.25 12.18 4.05
C GLN A 17 -22.25 10.86 4.82
N ALA A 18 -23.43 10.30 5.14
CA ALA A 18 -23.54 8.98 5.74
C ALA A 18 -22.88 7.87 4.90
N ALA A 19 -23.02 7.90 3.57
CA ALA A 19 -22.36 6.95 2.68
C ALA A 19 -20.83 7.13 2.62
N ALA A 20 -20.33 8.36 2.79
CA ALA A 20 -18.90 8.63 2.87
C ALA A 20 -18.31 8.17 4.22
N ASP A 21 -19.00 8.43 5.32
CA ASP A 21 -18.63 7.97 6.66
C ASP A 21 -18.64 6.43 6.78
N GLU A 22 -19.57 5.76 6.07
CA GLU A 22 -19.59 4.29 5.97
C GLU A 22 -18.36 3.73 5.24
N TRP A 23 -17.82 4.45 4.26
CA TRP A 23 -16.61 4.05 3.54
C TRP A 23 -15.36 4.12 4.43
N VAL A 24 -15.28 5.14 5.30
CA VAL A 24 -14.16 5.33 6.24
C VAL A 24 -14.23 4.35 7.41
N THR A 25 -15.43 4.01 7.86
CA THR A 25 -15.61 3.16 9.06
C THR A 25 -15.27 1.69 8.79
N ARG A 26 -15.47 1.19 7.56
CA ARG A 26 -15.16 -0.21 7.20
C ARG A 26 -13.66 -0.55 7.19
N GLU A 27 -12.77 0.42 7.31
CA GLU A 27 -11.32 0.19 7.41
C GLU A 27 -10.82 -0.01 8.86
N THR A 28 -11.71 0.03 9.87
CA THR A 28 -11.31 -0.04 11.30
C THR A 28 -11.78 -1.31 12.01
N GLU A 29 -12.00 -2.41 11.28
CA GLU A 29 -11.93 -3.73 11.89
C GLU A 29 -10.50 -4.25 11.68
N PRO A 30 -9.65 -4.30 12.72
CA PRO A 30 -8.34 -4.91 12.58
C PRO A 30 -8.58 -6.37 12.16
N PRO A 31 -8.08 -6.82 11.00
CA PRO A 31 -8.16 -8.23 10.66
C PRO A 31 -7.36 -8.97 11.74
N THR A 32 -8.06 -9.71 12.60
CA THR A 32 -7.43 -10.74 13.44
C THR A 32 -6.80 -11.72 12.47
N PRO A 33 -5.47 -11.75 12.36
CA PRO A 33 -4.88 -12.63 11.38
C PRO A 33 -4.87 -14.03 11.98
N THR A 34 -5.80 -14.87 11.53
CA THR A 34 -5.69 -16.31 11.67
C THR A 34 -4.53 -16.77 10.77
N TYR A 35 -3.30 -16.62 11.26
CA TYR A 35 -2.11 -17.19 10.66
C TYR A 35 -2.03 -18.66 11.06
N THR A 36 -2.74 -19.53 10.35
CA THR A 36 -2.42 -20.96 10.32
C THR A 36 -1.39 -21.18 9.22
N GLU A 37 -0.16 -20.77 9.44
CA GLU A 37 0.96 -21.29 8.67
C GLU A 37 2.18 -21.37 9.58
N THR A 38 2.70 -22.58 9.70
CA THR A 38 3.90 -22.96 10.45
C THR A 38 5.10 -22.13 9.98
N GLN A 39 5.28 -20.94 10.55
CA GLN A 39 6.47 -20.14 10.31
C GLN A 39 7.53 -20.57 11.32
N LYS A 40 8.68 -21.01 10.79
CA LYS A 40 9.96 -21.01 11.51
C LYS A 40 10.12 -19.70 12.29
N PRO A 41 10.94 -19.64 13.36
CA PRO A 41 11.21 -18.39 14.05
C PRO A 41 11.79 -17.38 13.05
N THR A 42 10.92 -16.60 12.43
CA THR A 42 11.24 -15.47 11.57
C THR A 42 11.72 -14.40 12.53
N GLU A 43 13.01 -14.10 12.47
CA GLU A 43 13.57 -12.95 13.15
C GLU A 43 12.70 -11.72 12.89
N LYS A 44 12.51 -10.89 13.92
CA LYS A 44 11.67 -9.70 13.80
C LYS A 44 12.23 -8.81 12.69
N PRO A 45 11.42 -8.39 11.69
CA PRO A 45 11.93 -7.58 10.60
C PRO A 45 12.43 -6.23 11.13
N ALA A 46 13.71 -5.93 10.88
CA ALA A 46 14.28 -4.63 11.15
C ALA A 46 13.91 -3.64 10.02
N ARG A 47 13.59 -2.39 10.39
CA ARG A 47 13.26 -1.33 9.42
C ARG A 47 14.55 -0.67 8.93
N LEU A 48 14.74 -0.65 7.62
CA LEU A 48 15.81 0.08 6.94
C LEU A 48 15.21 1.32 6.25
N THR A 49 15.64 2.51 6.66
CA THR A 49 15.30 3.78 6.00
C THR A 49 16.49 4.23 5.17
N ILE A 50 16.29 4.47 3.89
CA ILE A 50 17.31 4.95 2.96
C ILE A 50 16.77 6.14 2.16
N ASP A 51 17.59 7.17 2.03
CA ASP A 51 17.30 8.31 1.18
C ASP A 51 17.94 8.09 -0.19
N LEU A 52 17.12 8.16 -1.24
CA LEU A 52 17.54 8.01 -2.62
C LEU A 52 17.27 9.30 -3.39
N PRO A 53 18.19 9.74 -4.28
CA PRO A 53 17.90 10.82 -5.20
C PRO A 53 16.64 10.51 -6.04
N HIS A 54 15.82 11.52 -6.31
CA HIS A 54 14.54 11.34 -7.00
C HIS A 54 14.66 10.63 -8.35
N ASP A 55 15.69 10.96 -9.13
CA ASP A 55 15.98 10.30 -10.43
C ASP A 55 16.24 8.80 -10.25
N LEU A 56 17.08 8.44 -9.28
CA LEU A 56 17.43 7.06 -8.97
C LEU A 56 16.21 6.28 -8.51
N HIS A 57 15.43 6.84 -7.57
CA HIS A 57 14.21 6.19 -7.09
C HIS A 57 13.20 5.95 -8.22
N THR A 58 13.04 6.91 -9.13
CA THR A 58 12.16 6.77 -10.31
C THR A 58 12.60 5.64 -11.22
N ARG A 59 13.89 5.61 -11.57
CA ARG A 59 14.46 4.57 -12.45
C ARG A 59 14.36 3.19 -11.81
N PHE A 60 14.66 3.10 -10.52
CA PHE A 60 14.58 1.84 -9.78
C PHE A 60 13.12 1.34 -9.70
N LYS A 61 12.18 2.22 -9.35
CA LYS A 61 10.75 1.88 -9.30
C LYS A 61 10.21 1.44 -10.67
N ALA A 62 10.63 2.09 -11.75
CA ALA A 62 10.27 1.71 -13.11
C ALA A 62 10.83 0.33 -13.47
N ALA A 63 12.09 0.04 -13.11
CA ALA A 63 12.69 -1.27 -13.32
C ALA A 63 11.93 -2.37 -12.56
N CYS A 64 11.62 -2.19 -11.29
CA CYS A 64 10.82 -3.17 -10.52
C CYS A 64 9.45 -3.41 -11.16
N ALA A 65 8.80 -2.36 -11.66
CA ALA A 65 7.51 -2.48 -12.35
C ALA A 65 7.60 -3.33 -13.63
N GLN A 66 8.68 -3.20 -14.40
CA GLN A 66 8.94 -4.01 -15.60
C GLN A 66 9.14 -5.49 -15.25
N HIS A 67 9.86 -5.76 -14.17
CA HIS A 67 10.14 -7.13 -13.70
C HIS A 67 8.97 -7.75 -12.93
N ARG A 68 7.88 -7.00 -12.70
CA ARG A 68 6.72 -7.42 -11.89
C ARG A 68 7.10 -7.82 -10.45
N THR A 69 8.20 -7.28 -9.93
CA THR A 69 8.69 -7.55 -8.57
C THR A 69 8.38 -6.39 -7.64
N LYS A 70 8.29 -6.66 -6.34
CA LYS A 70 8.12 -5.60 -5.34
C LYS A 70 9.48 -5.00 -5.05
N MET A 71 9.52 -3.68 -4.96
CA MET A 71 10.74 -2.92 -4.69
C MET A 71 11.46 -3.39 -3.41
N LYS A 72 10.71 -3.79 -2.37
CA LYS A 72 11.26 -4.35 -1.14
C LYS A 72 12.02 -5.67 -1.35
N ASP A 73 11.55 -6.53 -2.25
CA ASP A 73 12.08 -7.88 -2.43
C ASP A 73 13.39 -7.81 -3.25
N GLU A 74 13.47 -6.87 -4.19
CA GLU A 74 14.70 -6.54 -4.92
C GLU A 74 15.79 -5.99 -3.99
N VAL A 75 15.45 -5.06 -3.10
CA VAL A 75 16.41 -4.50 -2.13
C VAL A 75 16.92 -5.58 -1.19
N LEU A 76 16.04 -6.45 -0.69
CA LEU A 76 16.43 -7.58 0.15
C LEU A 76 17.35 -8.55 -0.59
N SER A 77 17.00 -8.92 -1.83
CA SER A 77 17.83 -9.81 -2.66
C SER A 77 19.21 -9.22 -2.91
N PHE A 78 19.28 -7.91 -3.20
CA PHE A 78 20.54 -7.20 -3.38
C PHE A 78 21.41 -7.23 -2.11
N ILE A 79 20.81 -6.97 -0.94
CA ILE A 79 21.53 -7.02 0.34
C ILE A 79 22.04 -8.43 0.63
N GLU A 80 21.23 -9.45 0.39
CA GLU A 80 21.61 -10.85 0.61
C GLU A 80 22.76 -11.28 -0.32
N GLU A 81 22.66 -10.98 -1.62
CA GLU A 81 23.72 -11.29 -2.58
C GLU A 81 25.02 -10.54 -2.26
N TRP A 82 24.92 -9.25 -1.94
CA TRP A 82 26.07 -8.43 -1.58
C TRP A 82 26.77 -8.95 -0.32
N THR A 83 25.98 -9.31 0.71
CA THR A 83 26.50 -9.85 1.98
C THR A 83 27.15 -11.22 1.77
N ARG A 84 26.57 -12.08 0.93
CA ARG A 84 27.16 -13.37 0.57
C ARG A 84 28.50 -13.23 -0.16
N LYS A 85 28.64 -12.20 -1.00
CA LYS A 85 29.87 -11.95 -1.77
C LYS A 85 31.02 -11.38 -0.93
N HIS A 86 30.71 -10.62 0.13
CA HIS A 86 31.70 -9.92 0.95
C HIS A 86 31.90 -10.54 2.34
N ARG A 87 31.54 -11.82 2.48
CA ARG A 87 31.75 -12.63 3.68
C ARG A 87 32.82 -13.67 3.41
#